data_AF-A0A818AYA2-F1
#
_entry.id   AF-A0A818AYA2-F1
#
_cell.length_a   1.000
_cell.length_b   1.000
_cell.length_c   1.000
_cell.angle_alpha   90.00
_cell.angle_beta   90.00
_cell.angle_gamma   90.00
#
_symmetry.space_group_name_H-M   'P 1'
#
loop_
_entity.id
_entity.type
_entity.pdbx_description
1 polymer ?
#
loop_
_entity_poly.entity_id
_entity_poly.type
_entity_poly.pdbx_seq_one_letter_code
_entity_poly.pdbx_strand_id
1 'polypeptide(L)'
;GRGWFQLSYPCNYYNAGKAIGLDLLNNPDLVSKVDKIAASTAIWYFKETEMNLLAQQDNFGGTTQKLNEYECSGKAGYHMQAERIQTYHRVRQCFDLPEATTNLTC
;
A
#
# COMPACT_ATOMS: atom_id res chain seq x y z
N GLY A 1 -5.86 -0.41 10.75
CA GLY A 1 -4.42 -0.11 10.67
C GLY A 1 -4.15 1.33 11.05
N ARG A 2 -2.92 1.80 10.83
CA ARG A 2 -2.50 3.22 11.03
C ARG A 2 -1.70 3.73 9.83
N GLY A 3 -1.62 5.05 9.68
CA GLY A 3 -0.82 5.70 8.64
C GLY A 3 -1.37 5.51 7.22
N TRP A 4 -0.57 5.90 6.23
CA TRP A 4 -1.01 6.03 4.83
C TRP A 4 -1.37 4.69 4.17
N PHE A 5 -0.76 3.59 4.61
CA PHE A 5 -1.01 2.24 4.08
C PHE A 5 -1.81 1.36 5.04
N GLN A 6 -2.43 1.93 6.08
CA GLN A 6 -3.20 1.19 7.09
C GLN A 6 -2.42 0.00 7.70
N LEU A 7 -1.17 0.26 8.13
CA LEU A 7 -0.28 -0.74 8.72
C LEU A 7 -0.98 -1.54 9.84
N SER A 8 -0.99 -2.85 9.71
CA SER A 8 -1.76 -3.78 10.56
C SER A 8 -0.88 -4.96 10.98
N TYR A 9 -1.27 -5.66 12.05
CA TYR A 9 -0.56 -6.78 12.70
C TYR A 9 0.75 -6.41 13.43
N PRO A 10 1.01 -6.99 14.63
CA PRO A 10 2.20 -6.69 15.42
C PRO A 10 3.54 -6.92 14.70
N CYS A 11 3.62 -7.96 13.87
CA CYS A 11 4.84 -8.27 13.11
C CYS A 11 5.26 -7.13 12.16
N ASN A 12 4.30 -6.45 11.52
CA ASN A 12 4.60 -5.33 10.64
C ASN A 12 5.07 -4.12 11.41
N TYR A 13 4.50 -3.82 12.60
CA TYR A 13 5.00 -2.75 13.45
C TYR A 13 6.42 -3.04 13.93
N TYR A 14 6.71 -4.29 14.32
CA TYR A 14 8.06 -4.71 14.70
C TYR A 14 9.07 -4.54 13.55
N ASN A 15 8.78 -5.10 12.37
CA ASN A 15 9.69 -5.07 11.22
C ASN A 15 9.85 -3.66 10.65
N ALA A 16 8.77 -2.90 10.51
CA ALA A 16 8.82 -1.50 10.06
C ALA A 16 9.63 -0.65 11.05
N GLY A 17 9.40 -0.82 12.35
CA GLY A 17 10.11 -0.13 13.40
C GLY A 17 11.62 -0.41 13.36
N LYS A 18 12.00 -1.68 13.21
CA LYS A 18 13.40 -2.09 13.01
C LYS A 18 14.02 -1.43 11.78
N ALA A 19 13.29 -1.36 10.66
CA ALA A 19 13.79 -0.76 9.42
C ALA A 19 14.02 0.75 9.52
N ILE A 20 13.22 1.47 10.32
CA ILE A 20 13.31 2.93 10.46
C ILE A 20 13.96 3.40 11.78
N GLY A 21 14.46 2.46 12.60
CA GLY A 21 15.14 2.75 13.86
C GLY A 21 14.23 3.22 15.00
N LEU A 22 12.97 2.78 15.03
CA LEU A 22 11.96 3.17 16.04
C LEU A 22 11.29 1.94 16.67
N ASP A 23 10.94 2.01 17.95
CA ASP A 23 10.14 0.97 18.60
C ASP A 23 8.64 1.17 18.33
N LEU A 24 8.20 0.81 17.13
CA LEU A 24 6.79 0.89 16.75
C LEU A 24 5.93 -0.25 17.30
N LEU A 25 6.54 -1.35 17.77
CA LEU A 25 5.79 -2.46 18.38
C LEU A 25 5.15 -2.00 19.70
N ASN A 26 5.93 -1.33 20.55
CA ASN A 26 5.43 -0.80 21.82
C ASN A 26 4.84 0.61 21.69
N ASN A 27 5.14 1.34 20.61
CA ASN A 27 4.63 2.70 20.36
C ASN A 27 3.89 2.81 19.01
N PRO A 28 2.85 1.99 18.75
CA PRO A 28 2.22 1.92 17.43
C PRO A 28 1.51 3.21 17.02
N ASP A 29 1.05 4.02 17.98
CA ASP A 29 0.38 5.30 17.72
C ASP A 29 1.29 6.36 17.09
N LEU A 30 2.61 6.18 17.12
CA LEU A 30 3.51 7.05 16.37
C LEU A 30 3.19 7.05 14.87
N VAL A 31 2.72 5.92 14.34
CA VAL A 31 2.34 5.75 12.92
C VAL A 31 1.10 6.58 12.55
N SER A 32 0.23 6.90 13.50
CA SER A 32 -0.95 7.76 13.24
C SER A 32 -0.73 9.23 13.62
N LYS A 33 0.22 9.52 14.51
CA LYS A 33 0.45 10.88 15.04
C LYS A 33 1.55 11.65 14.32
N VAL A 34 2.52 10.95 13.73
CA VAL A 34 3.69 11.59 13.11
C VAL A 34 3.72 11.25 11.63
N ASP A 35 3.45 12.25 10.80
CA ASP A 35 3.29 12.05 9.35
C ASP A 35 4.54 11.47 8.68
N LYS A 36 5.73 11.92 9.09
CA LYS A 36 7.01 11.35 8.61
C LYS A 36 7.14 9.86 8.95
N ILE A 37 6.64 9.42 10.10
CA ILE A 37 6.64 8.00 10.49
C ILE A 37 5.58 7.25 9.65
N ALA A 38 4.39 7.82 9.47
CA ALA A 38 3.35 7.25 8.61
C ALA A 38 3.88 7.00 7.18
N ALA A 39 4.50 8.00 6.56
CA ALA A 39 5.11 7.90 5.24
C ALA A 39 6.24 6.86 5.21
N SER A 40 7.13 6.87 6.21
CA SER A 40 8.25 5.92 6.29
C SER A 40 7.77 4.48 6.40
N THR A 41 6.71 4.21 7.16
CA THR A 41 6.12 2.87 7.26
C THR A 41 5.43 2.42 5.96
N ALA A 42 4.80 3.34 5.23
CA ALA A 42 4.21 3.04 3.92
C ALA A 42 5.28 2.71 2.87
N ILE A 43 6.36 3.50 2.81
CA ILE A 43 7.51 3.25 1.92
C ILE A 43 8.18 1.91 2.27
N TRP A 44 8.38 1.64 3.56
CA TRP A 44 8.92 0.35 4.01
C TRP A 44 8.05 -0.81 3.52
N TYR A 45 6.74 -0.76 3.74
CA TYR A 45 5.82 -1.83 3.34
C TYR A 45 5.83 -2.06 1.83
N PHE A 46 5.81 -0.97 1.05
CA PHE A 46 5.88 -1.02 -0.42
C PHE A 46 7.16 -1.69 -0.93
N LYS A 47 8.29 -1.45 -0.26
CA LYS A 47 9.57 -2.09 -0.58
C LYS A 47 9.59 -3.56 -0.14
N GLU A 48 9.19 -3.85 1.09
CA GLU A 48 9.23 -5.20 1.69
C GLU A 48 8.34 -6.20 0.94
N THR A 49 7.22 -5.73 0.39
CA THR A 49 6.27 -6.57 -0.36
C THR A 49 6.55 -6.64 -1.87
N GLU A 50 7.68 -6.09 -2.31
CA GLU A 50 8.12 -6.05 -3.72
C GLU A 50 7.16 -5.31 -4.66
N MET A 51 6.28 -4.45 -4.11
CA MET A 51 5.34 -3.67 -4.93
C MET A 51 6.04 -2.72 -5.90
N ASN A 52 7.27 -2.29 -5.60
CA ASN A 52 8.11 -1.54 -6.53
C ASN A 52 8.32 -2.29 -7.86
N LEU A 53 8.62 -3.59 -7.79
CA LEU A 53 8.85 -4.40 -8.98
C LEU A 53 7.56 -4.55 -9.81
N LEU A 54 6.44 -4.78 -9.13
CA LEU A 54 5.13 -4.87 -9.77
C LEU A 54 4.73 -3.55 -10.44
N ALA A 55 4.96 -2.41 -9.77
CA ALA A 55 4.70 -1.10 -10.33
C ALA A 55 5.58 -0.80 -11.56
N GLN A 56 6.85 -1.19 -11.54
CA GLN A 56 7.76 -1.06 -12.69
C GLN A 56 7.36 -1.93 -13.89
N GLN A 57 6.64 -3.03 -13.63
CA GLN A 57 6.08 -3.92 -14.65
C GLN A 57 4.66 -3.51 -15.07
N ASP A 58 4.23 -2.30 -14.71
CA ASP A 58 2.88 -1.80 -14.98
C ASP A 58 1.78 -2.76 -14.45
N ASN A 59 2.03 -3.46 -13.34
CA ASN A 59 1.12 -4.42 -12.73
C ASN A 59 0.46 -3.83 -11.46
N PHE A 60 -0.52 -2.94 -11.65
CA PHE A 60 -1.25 -2.31 -10.55
C PHE A 60 -2.11 -3.33 -9.77
N GLY A 61 -2.74 -4.28 -10.46
CA GLY A 61 -3.51 -5.36 -9.83
C GLY A 61 -2.66 -6.18 -8.85
N GLY A 62 -1.43 -6.52 -9.23
CA GLY A 62 -0.46 -7.19 -8.36
C GLY A 62 -0.13 -6.38 -7.11
N THR A 63 -0.02 -5.05 -7.22
CA THR A 63 0.17 -4.21 -6.02
C THR A 63 -1.04 -4.28 -5.09
N THR A 64 -2.26 -4.28 -5.64
CA THR A 64 -3.49 -4.44 -4.83
C THR A 64 -3.50 -5.80 -4.11
N GLN A 65 -3.10 -6.87 -4.80
CA GLN A 65 -3.01 -8.21 -4.22
C GLN A 65 -2.01 -8.27 -3.05
N LYS A 66 -0.84 -7.64 -3.18
CA LYS A 66 0.16 -7.58 -2.10
C LYS A 66 -0.34 -6.78 -0.89
N LEU A 67 -1.15 -5.74 -1.12
CA LEU A 67 -1.67 -4.91 -0.05
C LEU A 67 -2.80 -5.62 0.72
N ASN A 68 -3.72 -6.25 -0.02
CA ASN A 68 -4.89 -6.91 0.55
C ASN A 68 -5.49 -7.91 -0.45
N GLU A 69 -5.06 -9.17 -0.37
CA GLU A 69 -5.52 -10.26 -1.25
C GLU A 69 -7.05 -10.48 -1.20
N TYR A 70 -7.71 -10.07 -0.11
CA TYR A 70 -9.16 -10.17 0.01
C TYR A 70 -9.90 -9.40 -1.11
N GLU A 71 -9.33 -8.30 -1.58
CA GLU A 71 -9.91 -7.46 -2.64
C GLU A 71 -9.90 -8.14 -4.02
N CYS A 72 -8.98 -9.10 -4.21
CA CYS A 72 -8.84 -9.89 -5.43
C CYS A 72 -9.66 -11.20 -5.40
N SER A 73 -10.26 -11.54 -4.25
CA SER A 73 -10.84 -12.88 -4.05
C SER A 73 -12.18 -13.14 -4.75
N GLY A 74 -12.69 -12.18 -5.53
CA GLY A 74 -14.01 -12.25 -6.19
C GLY A 74 -15.22 -12.26 -5.23
N LYS A 75 -14.97 -12.16 -3.92
CA LYS A 75 -16.01 -12.05 -2.88
C LYS A 75 -16.42 -10.58 -2.70
N ALA A 76 -16.97 -10.22 -1.55
CA ALA A 76 -17.34 -8.85 -1.24
C ALA A 76 -16.19 -7.84 -1.34
N GLY A 77 -14.92 -8.24 -1.49
CA GLY A 77 -13.78 -7.33 -1.64
C GLY A 77 -13.65 -6.59 -2.98
N TYR A 78 -14.38 -6.99 -4.02
CA TYR A 78 -14.19 -6.43 -5.38
C TYR A 78 -14.45 -4.91 -5.46
N HIS A 79 -15.34 -4.37 -4.63
CA HIS A 79 -15.62 -2.92 -4.61
C HIS A 79 -14.41 -2.11 -4.12
N MET A 80 -13.63 -2.63 -3.17
CA MET A 80 -12.42 -1.97 -2.68
C MET A 80 -11.35 -1.90 -3.78
N GLN A 81 -11.18 -2.96 -4.55
CA GLN A 81 -10.30 -2.93 -5.73
C GLN A 81 -10.78 -1.88 -6.74
N ALA A 82 -12.09 -1.84 -7.03
CA ALA A 82 -12.64 -0.86 -7.95
C ALA A 82 -12.33 0.58 -7.51
N GLU A 83 -12.41 0.88 -6.21
CA GLU A 83 -12.01 2.18 -5.65
C GLU A 83 -10.52 2.48 -5.82
N ARG A 84 -9.64 1.48 -5.68
CA ARG A 84 -8.20 1.64 -5.96
C ARG A 84 -7.94 1.97 -7.43
N ILE A 85 -8.61 1.28 -8.34
CA ILE A 85 -8.49 1.52 -9.79
C ILE A 85 -8.99 2.92 -10.13
N GLN A 86 -10.12 3.35 -9.57
CA GLN A 86 -10.61 4.72 -9.74
C GLN A 86 -9.59 5.75 -9.24
N THR A 87 -8.99 5.52 -8.08
CA THR A 87 -7.97 6.39 -7.51
C THR A 87 -6.72 6.43 -8.39
N TYR A 88 -6.29 5.29 -8.92
CA TYR A 88 -5.17 5.18 -9.86
C TYR A 88 -5.41 6.04 -11.11
N HIS A 89 -6.59 5.97 -11.72
CA HIS A 89 -6.92 6.80 -12.88
C HIS A 89 -6.91 8.30 -12.54
N ARG A 90 -7.47 8.69 -11.39
CA ARG A 90 -7.46 10.09 -10.93
C ARG A 90 -6.05 10.61 -10.74
N VAL A 91 -5.17 9.83 -10.11
CA VAL A 91 -3.76 10.21 -9.92
C VAL A 91 -3.07 10.36 -11.27
N ARG A 92 -3.22 9.40 -12.19
CA ARG A 92 -2.64 9.51 -13.54
C ARG A 92 -3.10 10.77 -14.28
N GLN A 93 -4.39 11.09 -14.18
CA GLN A 93 -4.95 12.30 -14.78
C GLN A 93 -4.33 13.56 -14.16
N CYS A 94 -4.17 13.64 -12.83
CA CYS A 94 -3.56 14.80 -12.18
C CYS A 94 -2.09 15.04 -12.59
N PHE A 95 -1.40 13.99 -13.06
CA PHE A 95 0.00 14.05 -13.48
C PHE A 95 0.19 13.99 -15.01
N ASP A 96 -0.89 14.12 -15.79
CA ASP A 96 -0.89 14.03 -17.25
C ASP A 96 -0.14 12.79 -17.78
N LEU A 97 -0.28 11.66 -17.06
CA LEU A 97 0.41 10.42 -17.43
C LEU A 97 -0.26 9.76 -18.64
N PRO A 98 0.50 9.00 -19.45
CA PRO A 98 -0.04 8.27 -20.60
C PRO A 98 -1.18 7.31 -20.23
N GLU A 99 -1.78 6.70 -21.24
CA GLU A 99 -2.87 5.73 -21.06
C GLU A 99 -2.53 4.64 -20.03
N ALA A 100 -3.53 4.19 -19.29
CA ALA A 100 -3.34 3.24 -18.21
C ALA A 100 -2.93 1.86 -18.76
N THR A 101 -2.14 1.14 -17.97
CA THR A 101 -1.90 -0.29 -18.18
C THR A 101 -3.20 -1.09 -18.20
N THR A 102 -3.21 -2.25 -18.87
CA THR A 102 -4.33 -3.20 -18.81
C THR A 102 -4.31 -4.06 -17.54
N ASN A 103 -3.18 -4.12 -16.82
CA ASN A 103 -3.01 -4.97 -15.62
C ASN A 103 -3.46 -4.23 -14.34
N LEU A 104 -4.71 -3.74 -14.35
CA LEU A 104 -5.30 -2.96 -13.24
C LEU A 104 -5.97 -3.82 -12.18
N THR A 105 -6.45 -5.00 -12.56
CA THR A 105 -7.19 -5.91 -11.69
C THR A 105 -6.30 -7.06 -11.23
N CYS A 106 -6.59 -7.53 -10.02
CA CYS A 106 -6.35 -8.89 -9.54
C CYS A 106 -7.72 -9.56 -9.31
#